data_AF-A0A352X8E4-F1
#
_entry.id   AF-A0A352X8E4-F1
#
_cell.length_a   1.000
_cell.length_b   1.000
_cell.length_c   1.000
_cell.angle_alpha   90.00
_cell.angle_beta   90.00
_cell.angle_gamma   90.00
#
_symmetry.space_group_name_H-M   'P 1'
#
loop_
_entity.id
_entity.type
_entity.pdbx_description
1 polymer ?
#
loop_
_entity_poly.entity_id
_entity_poly.type
_entity_poly.pdbx_seq_one_letter_code
_entity_poly.pdbx_strand_id
1 'polypeptide(L)'
;MSKKIEKFLEAEDLDELLSNRNKLGNLEEEDIVLIRSILQEWKNPQAVSNLLFYPSVIPEDMRINYLIEGLTDRDNFYNTLAATVGLQEIDYEQLLNEEIVPIRERLLEIIETDETVLADRASVSILPFLGKQDVDRVFRLLSHPSKVTRHNILGWLYKTIVPDSPEQFIEAAAVYNLPSETITEVSKILQEHEQIVANGLLSYLTFPIFSYIPNLQEVKKNNRKL
;
A
#
# COMPACT_ATOMS: atom_id res chain seq x y z
N MET A 1 -31.87 2.30 -8.17
CA MET A 1 -30.68 1.60 -7.65
C MET A 1 -30.32 0.49 -8.61
N SER A 2 -29.10 0.52 -9.14
CA SER A 2 -28.65 -0.49 -10.08
C SER A 2 -28.34 -1.82 -9.35
N LYS A 3 -28.83 -2.95 -9.89
CA LYS A 3 -28.44 -4.29 -9.39
C LYS A 3 -26.93 -4.54 -9.47
N LYS A 4 -26.18 -3.72 -10.23
CA LYS A 4 -24.73 -3.84 -10.35
C LYS A 4 -24.00 -3.22 -9.16
N ILE A 5 -24.44 -2.05 -8.67
CA ILE A 5 -23.79 -1.41 -7.51
C ILE A 5 -24.00 -2.24 -6.26
N GLU A 6 -25.19 -2.81 -6.08
CA GLU A 6 -25.50 -3.72 -4.97
C GLU A 6 -24.52 -4.90 -4.92
N LYS A 7 -24.35 -5.60 -6.03
CA LYS A 7 -23.40 -6.72 -6.16
C LYS A 7 -21.95 -6.31 -5.89
N PHE A 8 -21.56 -5.10 -6.28
CA PHE A 8 -20.23 -4.59 -5.97
C PHE A 8 -20.07 -4.34 -4.47
N LEU A 9 -21.05 -3.71 -3.83
CA LEU A 9 -21.01 -3.37 -2.40
C LEU A 9 -21.10 -4.60 -1.49
N GLU A 10 -21.74 -5.68 -1.95
CA GLU A 10 -21.94 -6.92 -1.17
C GLU A 10 -20.91 -8.02 -1.44
N ALA A 11 -20.06 -7.87 -2.46
CA ALA A 11 -19.07 -8.89 -2.82
C ALA A 11 -18.13 -9.18 -1.63
N GLU A 12 -18.07 -10.43 -1.19
CA GLU A 12 -17.21 -10.87 -0.08
C GLU A 12 -15.84 -11.40 -0.55
N ASP A 13 -15.74 -11.76 -1.83
CA ASP A 13 -14.55 -12.28 -2.47
C ASP A 13 -13.92 -11.23 -3.40
N LEU A 14 -12.60 -11.08 -3.35
CA LEU A 14 -11.88 -10.07 -4.13
C LEU A 14 -11.95 -10.28 -5.65
N ASP A 15 -12.01 -11.54 -6.13
CA ASP A 15 -12.14 -11.81 -7.57
C ASP A 15 -13.56 -11.45 -8.04
N GLU A 16 -14.57 -11.75 -7.21
CA GLU A 16 -15.93 -11.30 -7.47
C GLU A 16 -16.03 -9.76 -7.44
N LEU A 17 -15.41 -9.12 -6.45
CA LEU A 17 -15.38 -7.67 -6.33
C LEU A 17 -14.78 -7.00 -7.58
N LEU A 18 -13.62 -7.49 -8.04
CA LEU A 18 -12.99 -7.02 -9.28
C LEU A 18 -13.89 -7.23 -10.51
N SER A 19 -14.51 -8.41 -10.60
CA SER A 19 -15.45 -8.75 -11.67
C SER A 19 -16.66 -7.82 -11.69
N ASN A 20 -17.20 -7.49 -10.52
CA ASN A 20 -18.34 -6.58 -10.38
C ASN A 20 -17.95 -5.14 -10.67
N ARG A 21 -16.78 -4.69 -10.19
CA ARG A 21 -16.20 -3.37 -10.52
C ARG A 21 -16.13 -3.16 -12.03
N ASN A 22 -15.58 -4.13 -12.76
CA ASN A 22 -15.41 -4.04 -14.22
C ASN A 22 -16.75 -4.02 -14.98
N LYS A 23 -17.86 -4.42 -14.35
CA LYS A 23 -19.21 -4.41 -14.94
C LYS A 23 -20.03 -3.17 -14.61
N LEU A 24 -19.63 -2.36 -13.62
CA LEU A 24 -20.36 -1.18 -13.16
C LEU A 24 -20.59 -0.20 -14.32
N GLY A 25 -19.55 0.08 -15.12
CA GLY A 25 -19.62 1.13 -16.12
C GLY A 25 -19.77 2.50 -15.47
N ASN A 26 -20.53 3.41 -16.09
CA ASN A 26 -20.83 4.71 -15.51
C ASN A 26 -21.89 4.57 -14.41
N LEU A 27 -21.67 5.27 -13.29
CA LEU A 27 -22.62 5.33 -12.18
C LEU A 27 -23.80 6.25 -12.50
N GLU A 28 -24.99 5.83 -12.11
CA GLU A 28 -26.20 6.67 -12.14
C GLU A 28 -26.23 7.59 -10.90
N GLU A 29 -27.01 8.68 -10.96
CA GLU A 29 -27.13 9.63 -9.83
C GLU A 29 -27.59 8.93 -8.53
N GLU A 30 -28.51 7.97 -8.64
CA GLU A 30 -28.97 7.17 -7.50
C GLU A 30 -27.85 6.32 -6.87
N ASP A 31 -26.95 5.79 -7.70
CA ASP A 31 -25.81 5.00 -7.22
C ASP A 31 -24.80 5.91 -6.49
N ILE A 32 -24.59 7.13 -7.00
CA ILE A 32 -23.74 8.14 -6.35
C ILE A 32 -24.30 8.54 -4.97
N VAL A 33 -25.62 8.77 -4.88
CA VAL A 33 -26.28 9.09 -3.60
C VAL A 33 -26.13 7.94 -2.61
N LEU A 34 -26.28 6.70 -3.06
CA LEU A 34 -26.07 5.51 -2.22
C LEU A 34 -24.64 5.42 -1.70
N ILE A 35 -23.64 5.56 -2.58
CA ILE A 35 -22.22 5.51 -2.20
C ILE A 35 -21.90 6.59 -1.15
N ARG A 36 -22.42 7.81 -1.34
CA ARG A 36 -22.29 8.89 -0.36
C ARG A 36 -22.87 8.49 0.99
N SER A 37 -24.07 7.93 1.02
CA SER A 37 -24.72 7.49 2.26
C SER A 37 -23.89 6.41 2.97
N ILE A 38 -23.36 5.43 2.23
CA ILE A 38 -22.55 4.35 2.80
C ILE A 38 -21.28 4.89 3.46
N LEU A 39 -20.57 5.78 2.78
CA LEU A 39 -19.34 6.39 3.30
C LEU A 39 -19.64 7.35 4.47
N GLN A 40 -20.74 8.11 4.43
CA GLN A 40 -21.11 8.98 5.56
C GLN A 40 -21.54 8.21 6.80
N GLU A 41 -22.21 7.06 6.63
CA GLU A 41 -22.63 6.25 7.75
C GLU A 41 -21.52 5.38 8.32
N TRP A 42 -20.61 4.89 7.47
CA TRP A 42 -19.45 4.05 7.83
C TRP A 42 -19.80 2.78 8.65
N LYS A 43 -21.05 2.31 8.59
CA LYS A 43 -21.55 1.20 9.43
C LYS A 43 -21.42 -0.19 8.81
N ASN A 44 -21.19 -0.28 7.51
CA ASN A 44 -21.09 -1.56 6.80
C ASN A 44 -19.63 -1.77 6.33
N PRO A 45 -18.81 -2.51 7.10
CA PRO A 45 -17.40 -2.71 6.76
C PRO A 45 -17.18 -3.33 5.38
N GLN A 46 -18.07 -4.22 4.92
CA GLN A 46 -17.92 -4.84 3.60
C GLN A 46 -18.09 -3.79 2.50
N ALA A 47 -19.19 -3.03 2.53
CA ALA A 47 -19.46 -2.01 1.52
C ALA A 47 -18.42 -0.88 1.55
N VAL A 48 -18.01 -0.43 2.74
CA VAL A 48 -16.96 0.57 2.93
C VAL A 48 -15.63 0.06 2.38
N SER A 49 -15.18 -1.13 2.79
CA SER A 49 -13.92 -1.69 2.29
C SER A 49 -13.93 -1.91 0.78
N ASN A 50 -15.05 -2.37 0.20
CA ASN A 50 -15.17 -2.55 -1.24
C ASN A 50 -14.99 -1.21 -2.00
N LEU A 51 -15.56 -0.12 -1.48
CA LEU A 51 -15.35 1.23 -2.01
C LEU A 51 -13.90 1.70 -1.85
N LEU A 52 -13.27 1.42 -0.70
CA LEU A 52 -11.88 1.79 -0.45
C LEU A 52 -10.89 1.02 -1.31
N PHE A 53 -11.14 -0.25 -1.63
CA PHE A 53 -10.32 -1.03 -2.57
C PHE A 53 -10.35 -0.46 -4.00
N TYR A 54 -11.48 0.12 -4.40
CA TYR A 54 -11.69 0.68 -5.74
C TYR A 54 -12.16 2.14 -5.66
N PRO A 55 -11.27 3.06 -5.25
CA PRO A 55 -11.64 4.45 -5.00
C PRO A 55 -12.12 5.18 -6.25
N SER A 56 -11.84 4.64 -7.45
CA SER A 56 -12.41 5.09 -8.72
C SER A 56 -13.96 5.06 -8.75
N VAL A 57 -14.61 4.26 -7.90
CA VAL A 57 -16.07 4.22 -7.72
C VAL A 57 -16.57 5.33 -6.79
N ILE A 58 -15.71 5.87 -5.93
CA ILE A 58 -16.06 6.95 -4.99
C ILE A 58 -16.13 8.28 -5.76
N PRO A 59 -17.16 9.12 -5.51
CA PRO A 59 -17.23 10.48 -6.06
C PRO A 59 -15.95 11.27 -5.79
N GLU A 60 -15.47 11.97 -6.81
CA GLU A 60 -14.15 12.61 -6.81
C GLU A 60 -13.96 13.61 -5.66
N ASP A 61 -15.00 14.39 -5.35
CA ASP A 61 -15.01 15.42 -4.31
C ASP A 61 -14.83 14.90 -2.87
N MET A 62 -15.00 13.59 -2.65
CA MET A 62 -14.89 12.96 -1.33
C MET A 62 -13.85 11.84 -1.28
N ARG A 63 -13.34 11.42 -2.45
CA ARG A 63 -12.51 10.21 -2.61
C ARG A 63 -11.30 10.19 -1.68
N ILE A 64 -10.51 11.25 -1.68
CA ILE A 64 -9.26 11.30 -0.89
C ILE A 64 -9.56 11.37 0.60
N ASN A 65 -10.55 12.17 1.01
CA ASN A 65 -10.95 12.27 2.42
C ASN A 65 -11.32 10.91 3.01
N TYR A 66 -12.08 10.09 2.27
CA TYR A 66 -12.47 8.76 2.75
C TYR A 66 -11.36 7.72 2.67
N LEU A 67 -10.41 7.84 1.73
CA LEU A 67 -9.20 7.03 1.76
C LEU A 67 -8.36 7.35 2.99
N ILE A 68 -8.21 8.62 3.35
CA ILE A 68 -7.51 9.04 4.58
C ILE A 68 -8.27 8.53 5.80
N GLU A 69 -9.59 8.68 5.86
CA GLU A 69 -10.43 8.16 6.95
C GLU A 69 -10.21 6.65 7.13
N GLY A 70 -10.31 5.87 6.06
CA GLY A 70 -10.05 4.42 6.08
C GLY A 70 -8.63 4.06 6.51
N LEU A 71 -7.62 4.82 6.07
CA LEU A 71 -6.22 4.61 6.46
C LEU A 71 -5.98 4.88 7.97
N THR A 72 -6.81 5.74 8.57
CA THR A 72 -6.77 6.10 10.00
C THR A 72 -7.73 5.29 10.88
N ASP A 73 -8.51 4.38 10.30
CA ASP A 73 -9.47 3.51 10.99
C ASP A 73 -8.76 2.40 11.78
N ARG A 74 -8.17 2.78 12.93
CA ARG A 74 -7.36 1.89 13.78
C ARG A 74 -8.16 0.74 14.40
N ASP A 75 -9.48 0.87 14.47
CA ASP A 75 -10.36 -0.14 15.05
C ASP A 75 -10.74 -1.19 14.00
N ASN A 76 -10.79 -0.82 12.72
CA ASN A 76 -11.07 -1.74 11.63
C ASN A 76 -9.84 -2.01 10.76
N PHE A 77 -9.19 -3.16 11.01
CA PHE A 77 -8.05 -3.62 10.22
C PHE A 77 -8.37 -3.70 8.72
N TYR A 78 -9.57 -4.14 8.36
CA TYR A 78 -9.92 -4.40 6.96
C TYR A 78 -10.12 -3.11 6.17
N ASN A 79 -10.74 -2.08 6.77
CA ASN A 79 -10.84 -0.75 6.17
C ASN A 79 -9.45 -0.13 5.96
N THR A 80 -8.56 -0.25 6.96
CA THR A 80 -7.17 0.23 6.83
C THR A 80 -6.44 -0.47 5.68
N LEU A 81 -6.58 -1.80 5.57
CA LEU A 81 -6.00 -2.57 4.48
C LEU A 81 -6.60 -2.17 3.12
N ALA A 82 -7.92 -2.01 3.04
CA ALA A 82 -8.61 -1.63 1.81
C ALA A 82 -8.17 -0.24 1.33
N ALA A 83 -8.11 0.75 2.22
CA ALA A 83 -7.61 2.08 1.91
C ALA A 83 -6.14 2.05 1.49
N THR A 84 -5.31 1.26 2.18
CA THR A 84 -3.89 1.08 1.83
C THR A 84 -3.74 0.57 0.39
N VAL A 85 -4.49 -0.48 0.02
CA VAL A 85 -4.45 -1.04 -1.34
C VAL A 85 -5.07 -0.07 -2.36
N GLY A 86 -6.18 0.58 -2.03
CA GLY A 86 -6.87 1.52 -2.90
C GLY A 86 -6.03 2.73 -3.30
N LEU A 87 -5.11 3.18 -2.45
CA LEU A 87 -4.16 4.24 -2.79
C LEU A 87 -3.30 3.93 -4.02
N GLN A 88 -3.16 2.66 -4.42
CA GLN A 88 -2.46 2.26 -5.64
C GLN A 88 -3.22 2.62 -6.93
N GLU A 89 -4.53 2.90 -6.85
CA GLU A 89 -5.33 3.39 -7.99
C GLU A 89 -5.30 4.93 -8.10
N ILE A 90 -4.77 5.64 -7.10
CA ILE A 90 -4.78 7.10 -7.07
C ILE A 90 -3.59 7.65 -7.86
N ASP A 91 -3.86 8.63 -8.71
CA ASP A 91 -2.82 9.43 -9.34
C ASP A 91 -2.24 10.43 -8.33
N TYR A 92 -1.12 10.05 -7.70
CA TYR A 92 -0.48 10.84 -6.66
C TYR A 92 -0.02 12.23 -7.17
N GLU A 93 0.21 12.40 -8.48
CA GLU A 93 0.67 13.66 -9.06
C GLU A 93 -0.42 14.75 -9.05
N GLN A 94 -1.68 14.34 -8.91
CA GLN A 94 -2.83 15.24 -8.83
C GLN A 94 -3.17 15.66 -7.39
N LEU A 95 -2.51 15.07 -6.39
CA LEU A 95 -2.78 15.35 -4.98
C LEU A 95 -2.08 16.62 -4.50
N LEU A 96 -2.72 17.30 -3.56
CA LEU A 96 -2.11 18.42 -2.85
C LEU A 96 -1.16 17.92 -1.76
N ASN A 97 -0.16 18.72 -1.41
CA ASN A 97 0.79 18.39 -0.33
C ASN A 97 0.08 18.14 1.02
N GLU A 98 -1.03 18.84 1.27
CA GLU A 98 -1.87 18.65 2.47
C GLU A 98 -2.57 17.29 2.53
N GLU A 99 -2.72 16.61 1.39
CA GLU A 99 -3.25 15.24 1.29
C GLU A 99 -2.12 14.21 1.31
N ILE A 100 -1.01 14.50 0.61
CA ILE A 100 0.17 13.64 0.51
C ILE A 100 0.81 13.39 1.89
N VAL A 101 0.98 14.44 2.70
CA VAL A 101 1.70 14.34 3.98
C VAL A 101 0.98 13.38 4.95
N PRO A 102 -0.33 13.53 5.24
CA PRO A 102 -1.04 12.58 6.10
C PRO A 102 -0.98 11.13 5.60
N ILE A 103 -1.12 10.90 4.28
CA ILE A 103 -1.05 9.57 3.68
C ILE A 103 0.34 8.96 3.92
N ARG A 104 1.40 9.70 3.58
CA ARG A 104 2.78 9.27 3.76
C ARG A 104 3.10 8.94 5.21
N GLU A 105 2.80 9.85 6.13
CA GLU A 105 3.10 9.66 7.56
C GLU A 105 2.38 8.44 8.11
N ARG A 106 1.12 8.24 7.71
CA ARG A 106 0.33 7.11 8.18
C ARG A 106 0.81 5.78 7.59
N LEU A 107 1.17 5.74 6.30
CA LEU A 107 1.77 4.54 5.70
C LEU A 107 3.12 4.19 6.33
N LEU A 108 3.97 5.19 6.63
CA LEU A 108 5.23 4.95 7.34
C LEU A 108 4.97 4.38 8.75
N GLU A 109 4.01 4.96 9.50
CA GLU A 109 3.62 4.44 10.83
C GLU A 109 3.13 2.98 10.74
N ILE A 110 2.32 2.64 9.73
CA ILE A 110 1.86 1.27 9.50
C ILE A 110 3.05 0.32 9.28
N ILE A 111 4.00 0.69 8.41
CA ILE A 111 5.18 -0.14 8.13
C ILE A 111 6.08 -0.27 9.36
N GLU A 112 6.15 0.74 10.22
CA GLU A 112 6.97 0.72 11.43
C GLU A 112 6.39 -0.15 12.54
N THR A 113 5.07 -0.34 12.57
CA THR A 113 4.35 -0.91 13.74
C THR A 113 3.61 -2.20 13.46
N ASP A 114 3.37 -2.56 12.19
CA ASP A 114 2.70 -3.79 11.80
C ASP A 114 3.70 -4.76 11.16
N GLU A 115 3.60 -6.05 11.49
CA GLU A 115 4.47 -7.10 10.92
C GLU A 115 3.70 -8.03 9.97
N THR A 116 2.48 -7.64 9.60
CA THR A 116 1.54 -8.49 8.86
C THR A 116 1.41 -8.05 7.40
N VAL A 117 0.44 -8.65 6.70
CA VAL A 117 0.08 -8.29 5.33
C VAL A 117 -0.23 -6.80 5.14
N LEU A 118 -0.63 -6.10 6.20
CA LEU A 118 -0.88 -4.67 6.13
C LEU A 118 0.42 -3.88 5.91
N ALA A 119 1.49 -4.16 6.64
CA ALA A 119 2.80 -3.56 6.38
C ALA A 119 3.35 -3.92 5.00
N ASP A 120 3.16 -5.16 4.56
CA ASP A 120 3.57 -5.57 3.22
C ASP A 120 2.86 -4.75 2.13
N ARG A 121 1.54 -4.56 2.25
CA ARG A 121 0.76 -3.76 1.31
C ARG A 121 1.04 -2.26 1.43
N ALA A 122 1.31 -1.76 2.62
CA ALA A 122 1.73 -0.38 2.83
C ALA A 122 3.10 -0.11 2.18
N SER A 123 4.04 -1.06 2.24
CA SER A 123 5.38 -0.92 1.64
C SER A 123 5.36 -0.76 0.12
N VAL A 124 4.31 -1.23 -0.55
CA VAL A 124 4.09 -0.98 -1.99
C VAL A 124 3.40 0.37 -2.20
N SER A 125 2.34 0.63 -1.43
CA SER A 125 1.47 1.78 -1.63
C SER A 125 2.15 3.10 -1.28
N ILE A 126 3.18 3.06 -0.44
CA ILE A 126 3.91 4.25 0.00
C ILE A 126 4.91 4.76 -1.04
N LEU A 127 5.36 3.93 -1.97
CA LEU A 127 6.49 4.23 -2.85
C LEU A 127 6.33 5.55 -3.65
N PRO A 128 5.13 5.90 -4.17
CA PRO A 128 4.93 7.18 -4.87
C PRO A 128 4.96 8.40 -3.93
N PHE A 129 4.71 8.20 -2.64
CA PHE A 129 4.61 9.28 -1.64
C PHE A 129 5.93 9.59 -0.94
N LEU A 130 6.94 8.72 -1.07
CA LEU A 130 8.26 8.92 -0.49
C LEU A 130 9.10 9.89 -1.33
N GLY A 131 9.82 10.78 -0.66
CA GLY A 131 10.82 11.66 -1.27
C GLY A 131 12.19 11.51 -0.62
N LYS A 132 13.18 12.28 -1.11
CA LYS A 132 14.56 12.25 -0.59
C LYS A 132 14.65 12.55 0.90
N GLN A 133 13.73 13.35 1.43
CA GLN A 133 13.65 13.66 2.85
C GLN A 133 13.36 12.44 3.74
N ASP A 134 12.81 11.36 3.16
CA ASP A 134 12.38 10.17 3.90
C ASP A 134 13.49 9.11 3.98
N VAL A 135 14.62 9.29 3.27
CA VAL A 135 15.72 8.31 3.16
C VAL A 135 16.17 7.80 4.53
N ASP A 136 16.42 8.69 5.49
CA ASP A 136 16.91 8.33 6.83
C ASP A 136 15.91 7.47 7.62
N ARG A 137 14.61 7.71 7.44
CA ARG A 137 13.55 6.93 8.10
C ARG A 137 13.41 5.59 7.41
N VAL A 138 13.41 5.60 6.08
CA VAL A 138 13.26 4.42 5.24
C VAL A 138 14.44 3.45 5.37
N PHE A 139 15.67 3.93 5.56
CA PHE A 139 16.82 3.08 5.86
C PHE A 139 16.60 2.19 7.10
N ARG A 140 15.98 2.73 8.15
CA ARG A 140 15.71 1.97 9.38
C ARG A 140 14.70 0.84 9.15
N LEU A 141 13.86 0.97 8.13
CA LEU A 141 12.89 -0.07 7.76
C LEU A 141 13.56 -1.28 7.09
N LEU A 142 14.85 -1.21 6.74
CA LEU A 142 15.59 -2.39 6.29
C LEU A 142 15.74 -3.46 7.38
N SER A 143 15.54 -3.15 8.66
CA SER A 143 15.48 -4.17 9.72
C SER A 143 14.08 -4.72 9.96
N HIS A 144 13.08 -4.37 9.14
CA HIS A 144 11.70 -4.84 9.29
C HIS A 144 11.63 -6.38 9.20
N PRO A 145 10.81 -7.07 10.02
CA PRO A 145 10.77 -8.54 10.04
C PRO A 145 10.26 -9.17 8.74
N SER A 146 9.31 -8.52 8.06
CA SER A 146 8.83 -8.99 6.74
C SER A 146 9.86 -8.77 5.64
N LYS A 147 10.20 -9.85 4.93
CA LYS A 147 11.05 -9.84 3.73
C LYS A 147 10.44 -9.03 2.57
N VAL A 148 9.12 -9.04 2.45
CA VAL A 148 8.41 -8.29 1.39
C VAL A 148 8.60 -6.79 1.61
N THR A 149 8.34 -6.32 2.83
CA THR A 149 8.62 -4.94 3.23
C THR A 149 10.08 -4.57 2.98
N ARG A 150 11.03 -5.38 3.46
CA ARG A 150 12.47 -5.11 3.25
C ARG A 150 12.83 -4.97 1.78
N HIS A 151 12.31 -5.86 0.92
CA HIS A 151 12.55 -5.82 -0.52
C HIS A 151 12.03 -4.52 -1.14
N ASN A 152 10.76 -4.17 -0.87
CA ASN A 152 10.13 -2.98 -1.44
C ASN A 152 10.85 -1.70 -1.00
N ILE A 153 11.23 -1.62 0.27
CA ILE A 153 12.02 -0.52 0.84
C ILE A 153 13.42 -0.45 0.20
N LEU A 154 14.12 -1.58 0.08
CA LEU A 154 15.45 -1.63 -0.52
C LEU A 154 15.41 -1.18 -1.99
N GLY A 155 14.43 -1.65 -2.76
CA GLY A 155 14.23 -1.26 -4.15
C GLY A 155 14.04 0.25 -4.31
N TRP A 156 13.26 0.87 -3.41
CA TRP A 156 13.08 2.31 -3.40
C TRP A 156 14.36 3.07 -3.00
N LEU A 157 15.06 2.64 -1.95
CA LEU A 157 16.31 3.25 -1.52
C LEU A 157 17.36 3.20 -2.64
N TYR A 158 17.51 2.06 -3.29
CA TYR A 158 18.45 1.87 -4.40
C TYR A 158 18.14 2.82 -5.56
N LYS A 159 16.87 2.93 -5.96
CA LYS A 159 16.42 3.86 -7.02
C LYS A 159 16.60 5.34 -6.64
N THR A 160 16.49 5.67 -5.36
CA THR A 160 16.50 7.06 -4.88
C THR A 160 17.91 7.59 -4.65
N ILE A 161 18.79 6.75 -4.11
CA ILE A 161 20.18 7.11 -3.78
C ILE A 161 21.08 6.94 -5.01
N VAL A 162 20.78 5.96 -5.87
CA VAL A 162 21.55 5.62 -7.08
C VAL A 162 23.04 5.46 -6.74
N PRO A 163 23.41 4.46 -5.93
CA PRO A 163 24.79 4.26 -5.55
C PRO A 163 25.65 3.86 -6.75
N ASP A 164 26.91 4.29 -6.77
CA ASP A 164 27.93 3.93 -7.75
C ASP A 164 28.37 2.46 -7.60
N SER A 165 28.24 1.89 -6.39
CA SER A 165 28.53 0.48 -6.09
C SER A 165 27.77 -0.01 -4.84
N PRO A 166 27.70 -1.34 -4.58
CA PRO A 166 27.05 -1.89 -3.40
C PRO A 166 27.75 -1.43 -2.13
N GLU A 167 29.07 -1.31 -2.14
CA GLU A 167 29.87 -0.86 -0.99
C GLU A 167 29.48 0.55 -0.58
N GLN A 168 29.28 1.48 -1.53
CA GLN A 168 28.83 2.84 -1.23
C GLN A 168 27.44 2.84 -0.57
N PHE A 169 26.54 1.95 -1.00
CA PHE A 169 25.24 1.80 -0.34
C PHE A 169 25.40 1.28 1.09
N ILE A 170 26.26 0.28 1.32
CA ILE A 170 26.51 -0.28 2.65
C ILE A 170 27.17 0.75 3.58
N GLU A 171 28.10 1.57 3.08
CA GLU A 171 28.69 2.66 3.83
C GLU A 171 27.63 3.69 4.26
N ALA A 172 26.70 4.04 3.37
CA ALA A 172 25.57 4.90 3.71
C ALA A 172 24.64 4.23 4.76
N ALA A 173 24.41 2.93 4.63
CA ALA A 173 23.57 2.16 5.55
C ALA A 173 24.18 2.00 6.96
N ALA A 174 25.52 2.05 7.08
CA ALA A 174 26.23 1.85 8.35
C ALA A 174 25.86 2.88 9.43
N VAL A 175 25.46 4.09 9.04
CA VAL A 175 25.05 5.17 9.95
C VAL A 175 23.77 4.82 10.74
N TYR A 176 22.97 3.87 10.25
CA TYR A 176 21.67 3.51 10.81
C TYR A 176 21.70 2.34 11.81
N ASN A 177 22.88 1.81 12.15
CA ASN A 177 23.04 0.69 13.09
C ASN A 177 22.18 -0.53 12.75
N LEU A 178 22.06 -0.86 11.46
CA LEU A 178 21.31 -2.03 11.02
C LEU A 178 21.95 -3.32 11.57
N PRO A 179 21.14 -4.37 11.88
CA PRO A 179 21.68 -5.66 12.27
C PRO A 179 22.66 -6.21 11.22
N SER A 180 23.74 -6.86 11.66
CA SER A 180 24.75 -7.42 10.75
C SER A 180 24.18 -8.40 9.73
N GLU A 181 23.13 -9.13 10.13
CA GLU A 181 22.40 -10.04 9.24
C GLU A 181 21.68 -9.28 8.12
N THR A 182 21.03 -8.16 8.44
CA THR A 182 20.41 -7.25 7.46
C THR A 182 21.45 -6.69 6.49
N ILE A 183 22.59 -6.21 6.99
CA ILE A 183 23.67 -5.69 6.14
C ILE A 183 24.18 -6.77 5.18
N THR A 184 24.35 -8.00 5.67
CA THR A 184 24.80 -9.12 4.86
C THR A 184 23.78 -9.49 3.78
N GLU A 185 22.49 -9.54 4.13
CA GLU A 185 21.39 -9.80 3.20
C GLU A 185 21.33 -8.72 2.10
N VAL A 186 21.35 -7.44 2.48
CA VAL A 186 21.32 -6.30 1.55
C VAL A 186 22.54 -6.33 0.63
N SER A 187 23.75 -6.51 1.17
CA SER A 187 24.97 -6.56 0.37
C SER A 187 24.91 -7.66 -0.68
N LYS A 188 24.39 -8.84 -0.33
CA LYS A 188 24.23 -9.95 -1.26
C LYS A 188 23.24 -9.61 -2.38
N ILE A 189 22.08 -9.04 -2.04
CA ILE A 189 21.05 -8.66 -3.02
C ILE A 189 21.60 -7.62 -4.01
N LEU A 190 22.35 -6.63 -3.53
CA LEU A 190 22.94 -5.60 -4.39
C LEU A 190 24.03 -6.15 -5.31
N GLN A 191 24.89 -7.04 -4.81
CA GLN A 191 25.90 -7.71 -5.66
C GLN A 191 25.25 -8.58 -6.74
N GLU A 192 24.20 -9.33 -6.38
CA GLU A 192 23.42 -10.11 -7.35
C GLU A 192 22.75 -9.20 -8.39
N HIS A 193 22.18 -8.08 -7.96
CA HIS A 193 21.60 -7.07 -8.85
C HIS A 193 22.61 -6.57 -9.89
N GLU A 194 23.80 -6.16 -9.46
CA GLU A 194 24.84 -5.67 -10.37
C GLU A 194 25.33 -6.73 -11.34
N GLN A 195 25.51 -7.97 -10.89
CA GLN A 195 25.89 -9.07 -11.77
C GLN A 195 24.82 -9.34 -12.83
N ILE A 196 23.54 -9.33 -12.45
CA ILE A 196 22.41 -9.50 -13.38
C ILE A 196 22.42 -8.37 -14.42
N VAL A 197 22.56 -7.12 -13.98
CA VAL A 197 22.57 -5.94 -14.86
C VAL A 197 23.79 -5.94 -15.79
N ALA A 198 24.98 -6.28 -15.28
CA ALA A 198 26.22 -6.37 -16.07
C ALA A 198 26.13 -7.43 -17.17
N ASN A 199 25.35 -8.49 -16.95
CA ASN A 199 25.07 -9.53 -17.94
C ASN A 199 23.94 -9.16 -18.92
N GLY A 200 23.41 -7.94 -18.86
CA GLY A 200 22.32 -7.47 -19.72
C GLY A 200 20.95 -8.10 -19.39
N LEU A 201 20.79 -8.65 -18.19
CA LEU A 201 19.56 -9.27 -17.74
C LEU A 201 18.71 -8.30 -16.92
N LEU A 202 17.41 -8.56 -16.87
CA LEU A 202 16.48 -7.79 -16.04
C LEU A 202 16.62 -8.19 -14.57
N SER A 203 16.92 -7.23 -13.70
CA SER A 203 16.86 -7.44 -12.25
C SER A 203 15.53 -6.97 -11.66
N TYR A 204 15.04 -7.72 -10.68
CA TYR A 204 13.76 -7.45 -10.02
C TYR A 204 13.88 -6.60 -8.75
N LEU A 205 15.07 -6.10 -8.41
CA LEU A 205 15.31 -5.31 -7.19
C LEU A 205 14.36 -4.11 -7.07
N THR A 206 14.11 -3.41 -8.17
CA THR A 206 13.27 -2.21 -8.19
C THR A 206 11.80 -2.49 -8.49
N PHE A 207 11.42 -3.77 -8.66
CA PHE A 207 10.04 -4.19 -8.87
C PHE A 207 9.41 -4.55 -7.51
N PRO A 208 8.28 -3.93 -7.15
CA PRO A 208 7.60 -4.25 -5.90
C PRO A 208 7.13 -5.71 -5.86
N ILE A 209 7.26 -6.34 -4.70
CA ILE A 209 6.66 -7.63 -4.39
C ILE A 209 5.33 -7.37 -3.68
N PHE A 210 4.27 -7.98 -4.20
CA PHE A 210 2.93 -7.89 -3.65
C PHE A 210 2.65 -9.11 -2.76
N SER A 211 2.24 -8.89 -1.51
CA SER A 211 1.71 -9.95 -0.64
C SER A 211 0.26 -10.29 -0.98
N TYR A 212 -0.30 -11.37 -0.46
CA TYR A 212 -1.73 -11.68 -0.59
C TYR A 212 -2.63 -10.55 -0.03
N ILE A 213 -3.93 -10.50 -0.37
CA ILE A 213 -4.93 -9.65 0.32
C ILE A 213 -6.04 -10.59 0.82
N PRO A 214 -6.26 -10.72 2.14
CA PRO A 214 -7.34 -11.54 2.67
C PRO A 214 -8.72 -11.00 2.29
N ASN A 215 -9.70 -11.88 2.21
CA ASN A 215 -11.12 -11.50 2.24
C ASN A 215 -11.53 -11.07 3.67
N LEU A 216 -12.56 -10.25 3.83
CA LEU A 216 -13.04 -9.78 5.14
C LEU A 216 -13.29 -10.96 6.09
N GLN A 217 -13.95 -12.00 5.60
CA GLN A 217 -14.30 -13.18 6.39
C GLN A 217 -13.08 -13.95 6.92
N GLU A 218 -11.95 -13.90 6.22
CA GLU A 218 -10.69 -14.50 6.69
C GLU A 218 -10.07 -13.69 7.81
N VAL A 219 -10.13 -12.35 7.72
CA VAL A 219 -9.71 -11.46 8.81
C VAL A 219 -10.54 -11.71 10.07
N LYS A 220 -11.87 -11.87 9.94
CA LYS A 220 -12.76 -12.19 11.07
C LYS A 220 -12.38 -13.51 11.75
N LYS A 221 -12.10 -14.56 10.95
CA LYS A 221 -11.71 -15.88 11.47
C LYS A 221 -10.38 -15.85 12.25
N ASN A 222 -9.50 -14.92 11.90
CA ASN A 222 -8.19 -14.76 12.52
C ASN A 222 -8.18 -13.82 13.74
N ASN A 223 -9.36 -13.44 14.29
CA ASN A 223 -9.52 -12.56 15.47
C ASN A 223 -8.78 -11.21 15.38
N ARG A 224 -8.59 -10.68 14.16
CA ARG A 224 -8.11 -9.30 14.01
C ARG A 224 -9.26 -8.32 14.28
N LYS A 225 -8.95 -7.16 14.88
CA LYS A 225 -9.96 -6.15 15.23
C LYS A 225 -10.72 -5.64 13.99
N LEU A 226 -12.03 -5.46 14.15
CA LEU A 226 -13.02 -4.99 13.17
C LEU A 226 -13.73 -3.76 13.72
#